data_AF-A0A5C9EWQ0-F1
#
_entry.id   AF-A0A5C9EWQ0-F1
#
_cell.length_a   1.000
_cell.length_b   1.000
_cell.length_c   1.000
_cell.angle_alpha   90.00
_cell.angle_beta   90.00
_cell.angle_gamma   90.00
#
_symmetry.space_group_name_H-M   'P 1'
#
loop_
_entity.id
_entity.type
_entity.pdbx_description
1 polymer ?
#
loop_
_entity_poly.entity_id
_entity_poly.type
_entity_poly.pdbx_seq_one_letter_code
_entity_poly.pdbx_strand_id
1 'polypeptide(L)'
;MYEDTKRKLEENEGNTISIVGIISSIIWQHMLIHDDRHPEINYIDLENGFQLVVYTDKEINCEDEIEIIGKVIKVKGSKNPRSKLSDEYCEFQLIADSWKCI
;
A
#
# COMPACT_ATOMS: atom_id res chain seq x y z
N MET A 1 -12.06 -10.11 7.38
CA MET A 1 -12.20 -10.35 5.94
C MET A 1 -10.91 -10.07 5.16
N TYR A 2 -9.92 -9.38 5.74
CA TYR A 2 -8.67 -9.01 5.05
C TYR A 2 -7.41 -9.70 5.59
N GLU A 3 -7.55 -10.64 6.53
CA GLU A 3 -6.42 -11.22 7.25
C GLU A 3 -5.43 -11.96 6.33
N ASP A 4 -5.92 -12.57 5.25
CA ASP A 4 -5.04 -13.27 4.31
C ASP A 4 -4.17 -12.32 3.48
N THR A 5 -4.73 -11.21 2.98
CA THR A 5 -3.93 -10.17 2.30
C THR A 5 -2.92 -9.56 3.24
N LYS A 6 -3.35 -9.23 4.46
CA LYS A 6 -2.46 -8.67 5.46
C LYS A 6 -1.30 -9.62 5.79
N ARG A 7 -1.60 -10.91 6.02
CA ARG A 7 -0.59 -11.94 6.26
C ARG A 7 0.37 -12.07 5.07
N LYS A 8 -0.15 -12.08 3.84
CA LYS A 8 0.68 -12.16 2.62
C LYS A 8 1.64 -10.96 2.50
N LEU A 9 1.17 -9.75 2.80
CA LEU A 9 2.01 -8.55 2.80
C LEU A 9 3.06 -8.63 3.91
N GLU A 10 2.69 -9.08 5.10
CA GLU A 10 3.60 -9.25 6.23
C GLU A 10 4.71 -10.26 5.94
N GLU A 11 4.36 -11.42 5.39
CA GLU A 11 5.32 -12.46 4.99
C GLU A 11 6.26 -11.99 3.86
N ASN A 12 5.90 -10.94 3.13
CA ASN A 12 6.67 -10.37 2.02
C ASN A 12 7.28 -9.00 2.35
N GLU A 13 7.34 -8.61 3.62
CA GLU A 13 8.00 -7.36 4.03
C GLU A 13 9.42 -7.29 3.46
N GLY A 14 9.72 -6.22 2.71
CA GLY A 14 11.02 -6.01 2.08
C GLY A 14 11.23 -6.74 0.75
N ASN A 15 10.31 -7.61 0.32
CA ASN A 15 10.35 -8.31 -0.96
C ASN A 15 9.53 -7.58 -2.03
N THR A 16 9.89 -7.80 -3.29
CA THR A 16 9.09 -7.36 -4.45
C THR A 16 8.00 -8.39 -4.74
N ILE A 17 6.75 -7.93 -4.86
CA ILE A 17 5.58 -8.74 -5.21
C ILE A 17 4.84 -8.15 -6.41
N SER A 18 4.01 -8.95 -7.07
CA SER A 18 2.99 -8.49 -8.02
C SER A 18 1.60 -8.53 -7.39
N ILE A 19 0.84 -7.46 -7.59
CA ILE A 19 -0.57 -7.33 -7.20
C ILE A 19 -1.40 -6.83 -8.38
N VAL A 20 -2.69 -7.14 -8.35
CA VAL A 20 -3.67 -6.61 -9.31
C VAL A 20 -4.80 -5.96 -8.53
N GLY A 21 -5.24 -4.78 -8.99
CA GLY A 21 -6.36 -4.04 -8.40
C GLY A 21 -6.78 -2.86 -9.26
N ILE A 22 -7.70 -2.06 -8.73
CA ILE A 22 -8.24 -0.86 -9.41
C ILE A 22 -7.96 0.40 -8.59
N ILE A 23 -7.91 1.56 -9.23
CA ILE A 23 -7.85 2.84 -8.50
C ILE A 23 -9.12 2.98 -7.66
N SER A 24 -8.94 3.23 -6.37
CA SER A 24 -10.05 3.40 -5.45
C SER A 24 -10.79 4.70 -5.69
N SER A 25 -12.12 4.62 -5.68
CA SER A 25 -13.00 5.79 -5.70
C SER A 25 -13.22 6.40 -4.30
N ILE A 26 -12.92 5.64 -3.22
CA ILE A 26 -13.16 6.05 -1.84
C ILE A 26 -11.88 5.82 -1.03
N ILE A 27 -11.20 6.90 -0.69
CA ILE A 27 -9.95 6.86 0.06
C ILE A 27 -10.22 6.65 1.55
N TRP A 28 -9.68 5.58 2.11
CA TRP A 28 -9.70 5.33 3.55
C TRP A 28 -8.53 6.04 4.24
N GLN A 29 -8.64 6.24 5.56
CA GLN A 29 -7.56 6.85 6.33
C GLN A 29 -6.39 5.87 6.46
N HIS A 30 -5.25 6.22 5.87
CA HIS A 30 -4.00 5.46 5.96
C HIS A 30 -2.86 6.31 6.53
N MET A 31 -1.86 5.66 7.11
CA MET A 31 -0.57 6.32 7.32
C MET A 31 0.06 6.61 5.96
N LEU A 32 0.76 7.72 5.81
CA LEU A 32 1.48 8.04 4.58
C LEU A 32 2.94 8.27 4.89
N ILE A 33 3.80 7.86 3.97
CA ILE A 33 5.21 8.19 3.97
C ILE A 33 5.50 9.16 2.82
N HIS A 34 6.69 9.73 2.86
CA HIS A 34 7.23 10.53 1.77
C HIS A 34 8.43 9.79 1.17
N ASP A 35 8.40 9.60 -0.14
CA ASP A 35 9.51 9.05 -0.93
C ASP A 35 9.77 9.98 -2.13
N ASP A 36 10.96 10.59 -2.17
CA ASP A 36 11.31 11.56 -3.22
C ASP A 36 11.33 10.96 -4.64
N ARG A 37 11.52 9.64 -4.76
CA ARG A 37 11.59 8.94 -6.05
C ARG A 37 10.22 8.45 -6.51
N HIS A 38 9.30 8.26 -5.56
CA HIS A 38 7.93 7.79 -5.80
C HIS A 38 6.94 8.74 -5.13
N PRO A 39 6.85 10.01 -5.59
CA PRO A 39 6.07 11.03 -4.90
C PRO A 39 4.56 10.83 -5.05
N GLU A 40 4.12 10.06 -6.05
CA GLU A 40 2.70 9.91 -6.38
C GLU A 40 2.07 8.82 -5.52
N ILE A 41 0.96 9.15 -4.85
CA ILE A 41 0.27 8.28 -3.90
C ILE A 41 -1.02 7.79 -4.55
N ASN A 42 -1.13 6.48 -4.72
CA ASN A 42 -2.27 5.82 -5.34
C ASN A 42 -2.93 4.89 -4.32
N TYR A 43 -4.25 4.92 -4.25
CA TYR A 43 -5.05 4.02 -3.41
C TYR A 43 -5.62 2.94 -4.31
N ILE A 44 -5.24 1.69 -4.07
CA ILE A 44 -5.58 0.57 -4.93
C ILE A 44 -6.48 -0.40 -4.17
N ASP A 45 -7.70 -0.59 -4.66
CA ASP A 45 -8.62 -1.59 -4.13
C ASP A 45 -8.30 -2.94 -4.78
N LEU A 46 -8.02 -3.94 -3.94
CA LEU A 46 -7.85 -5.33 -4.35
C LEU A 46 -9.22 -6.04 -4.42
N GLU A 47 -9.28 -7.17 -5.13
CA GLU A 47 -10.51 -7.97 -5.33
C GLU A 47 -11.27 -8.28 -4.03
N ASN A 48 -10.56 -8.47 -2.92
CA ASN A 48 -11.16 -8.78 -1.63
C ASN A 48 -11.58 -7.56 -0.80
N GLY A 49 -11.55 -6.36 -1.38
CA GLY A 49 -11.91 -5.10 -0.73
C GLY A 49 -10.84 -4.54 0.20
N PHE A 50 -9.62 -5.09 0.21
CA PHE A 50 -8.49 -4.49 0.91
C PHE A 50 -7.94 -3.32 0.09
N GLN A 51 -7.85 -2.14 0.70
CA GLN A 51 -7.24 -0.97 0.09
C GLN A 51 -5.76 -0.88 0.46
N LEU A 52 -4.90 -0.73 -0.55
CA LEU A 52 -3.45 -0.60 -0.40
C LEU A 52 -2.98 0.77 -0.87
N VAL A 53 -2.08 1.39 -0.10
CA VAL A 53 -1.34 2.58 -0.54
C VAL A 53 -0.14 2.15 -1.37
N VAL A 54 -0.05 2.69 -2.58
CA VAL A 54 1.02 2.42 -3.55
C VAL A 54 1.67 3.73 -3.97
N TYR A 55 2.99 3.82 -3.79
CA TYR A 55 3.81 4.94 -4.22
C TYR A 55 4.39 4.66 -5.61
N THR A 56 4.24 5.59 -6.54
CA THR A 56 4.76 5.48 -7.90
C THR A 56 5.60 6.69 -8.29
N ASP A 57 6.46 6.53 -9.30
CA ASP A 57 7.24 7.63 -9.89
C ASP A 57 6.36 8.63 -10.67
N LYS A 58 5.19 8.16 -11.14
CA LYS A 58 4.21 8.92 -11.93
C LYS A 58 2.79 8.47 -11.59
N GLU A 59 1.83 9.37 -11.75
CA GLU A 59 0.41 9.12 -11.51
C GLU A 59 -0.11 7.99 -12.41
N ILE A 60 -0.85 7.05 -11.81
CA ILE A 60 -1.50 5.96 -12.55
C ILE A 60 -2.83 6.49 -13.10
N ASN A 61 -3.03 6.40 -14.40
CA ASN A 61 -4.22 6.91 -15.11
C ASN A 61 -4.96 5.79 -15.87
N CYS A 62 -5.11 4.62 -15.26
CA CYS A 62 -5.82 3.49 -15.86
C CYS A 62 -7.32 3.58 -15.55
N GLU A 63 -8.17 3.30 -16.53
CA GLU A 63 -9.63 3.19 -16.34
C GLU A 63 -10.05 1.81 -15.80
N ASP A 64 -9.22 0.79 -16.07
CA ASP A 64 -9.44 -0.62 -15.74
C ASP A 64 -8.43 -1.13 -14.70
N GLU A 65 -8.26 -2.46 -14.59
CA GLU A 65 -7.32 -3.09 -13.66
C GLU A 65 -5.86 -2.71 -13.95
N ILE A 66 -5.06 -2.75 -12.89
CA ILE A 66 -3.65 -2.38 -12.90
C ILE A 66 -2.86 -3.54 -12.30
N GLU A 67 -1.89 -4.05 -13.05
CA GLU A 67 -0.84 -4.90 -12.48
C GLU A 67 0.29 -4.01 -11.96
N ILE A 68 0.64 -4.17 -10.68
CA ILE A 68 1.68 -3.39 -10.00
C ILE A 68 2.72 -4.34 -9.45
N ILE A 69 3.99 -4.10 -9.79
CA ILE A 69 5.14 -4.81 -9.26
C ILE A 69 5.92 -3.85 -8.38
N GLY A 70 6.10 -4.21 -7.11
CA GLY A 70 6.76 -3.30 -6.17
C GLY A 70 7.16 -3.97 -4.87
N LYS A 71 7.99 -3.24 -4.11
CA LYS A 71 8.51 -3.67 -2.82
C LYS A 71 7.48 -3.40 -1.72
N VAL A 72 7.20 -4.41 -0.91
CA VAL A 72 6.38 -4.24 0.30
C VAL A 72 7.18 -3.54 1.38
N ILE A 73 6.61 -2.49 1.95
CA ILE A 73 7.17 -1.74 3.07
C ILE A 73 6.22 -1.78 4.27
N LYS A 74 6.79 -1.78 5.47
CA LYS A 74 6.05 -1.68 6.73
C LYS A 74 6.16 -0.26 7.26
N VAL A 75 5.02 0.38 7.43
CA VAL A 75 4.91 1.70 8.04
C VAL A 75 4.45 1.51 9.49
N LYS A 76 5.16 2.14 10.42
CA LYS A 76 4.83 2.11 11.85
C LYS A 76 4.43 3.49 12.32
N GLY A 77 3.41 3.54 13.16
CA GLY A 77 2.96 4.76 13.82
C GLY A 77 2.63 4.51 15.29
N SER A 78 2.71 5.59 16.07
CA SER A 78 2.15 5.61 17.42
C SER A 78 0.86 6.41 17.41
N LYS A 79 -0.24 5.80 17.86
CA LYS A 79 -1.51 6.52 18.04
C LYS A 79 -1.48 7.49 19.22
N ASN A 80 -0.46 7.43 20.08
CA ASN A 80 -0.45 8.22 21.32
C ASN A 80 1.00 8.52 21.76
N PRO A 81 1.58 9.68 21.41
CA PRO A 81 2.98 9.99 21.72
C PRO A 81 3.30 10.11 23.22
N ARG A 82 2.27 10.07 24.09
CA ARG A 82 2.39 10.15 25.56
C ARG A 82 2.07 8.83 26.30
N SER A 83 1.69 7.77 25.58
CA SER A 83 1.41 6.47 26.17
C SER A 83 2.70 5.68 26.43
N LYS A 84 2.89 5.16 27.65
CA LYS A 84 3.97 4.21 28.00
C LYS A 84 3.67 2.77 27.57
N LEU A 85 2.47 2.48 27.06
CA LEU A 85 2.08 1.18 26.51
C LEU A 85 2.23 1.24 24.99
N SER A 86 3.17 0.44 24.49
CA SER A 86 3.63 0.37 23.10
C SER A 86 2.67 -0.45 22.23
N ASP A 87 1.49 0.08 21.94
CA ASP A 87 0.68 -0.47 20.85
C ASP A 87 1.19 0.16 19.54
N GLU A 88 2.33 -0.35 19.05
CA GLU A 88 2.84 0.04 17.73
C GLU A 88 1.82 -0.37 16.67
N TYR A 89 1.16 0.62 16.07
CA TYR A 89 0.27 0.38 14.94
C TYR A 89 1.12 0.26 13.67
N CYS A 90 0.88 -0.79 12.89
CA CYS A 90 1.59 -0.98 11.63
C CYS A 90 0.63 -1.24 10.47
N GLU A 91 1.02 -0.74 9.30
CA GLU A 91 0.39 -0.95 8.02
C GLU A 91 1.44 -1.41 7.00
N PHE A 92 1.01 -2.15 5.98
CA PHE A 92 1.86 -2.53 4.86
C PHE A 92 1.41 -1.75 3.62
N GLN A 93 2.40 -1.26 2.88
CA GLN A 93 2.23 -0.41 1.70
C GLN A 93 3.21 -0.88 0.62
N LEU A 94 3.11 -0.34 -0.59
CA LEU A 94 3.96 -0.73 -1.70
C LEU A 94 4.71 0.48 -2.28
N ILE A 95 6.02 0.32 -2.52
CA ILE A 95 6.76 1.21 -3.42
C ILE A 95 6.86 0.49 -4.76
N ALA A 96 6.21 1.01 -5.79
CA ALA A 96 6.15 0.36 -7.09
C ALA A 96 7.45 0.54 -7.89
N ASP A 97 8.00 -0.58 -8.36
CA ASP A 97 9.10 -0.59 -9.33
C ASP A 97 8.55 -0.39 -10.75
N SER A 98 7.35 -0.93 -11.04
CA SER A 98 6.66 -0.77 -12.32
C SER A 98 5.17 -1.06 -12.19
N TRP A 99 4.38 -0.56 -13.15
CA TRP A 99 2.95 -0.84 -13.25
C TRP A 99 2.50 -0.79 -14.72
N LYS A 100 1.38 -1.44 -15.02
CA LYS A 100 0.72 -1.37 -16.33
C LYS A 100 -0.79 -1.54 -16.18
N CYS A 101 -1.55 -0.85 -17.03
CA CYS A 101 -2.98 -1.15 -17.21
C CYS A 101 -3.12 -2.49 -17.96
N ILE A 102 -4.17 -3.26 -17.64
CA ILE A 102 -4.46 -4.55 -18.27
C ILE A 102 -5.90 -4.64 -18.78
#